data_AF-A0A380TDZ0-F1
#
_entry.id   AF-A0A380TDZ0-F1
#
_cell.length_a   1.000
_cell.length_b   1.000
_cell.length_c   1.000
_cell.angle_alpha   90.00
_cell.angle_beta   90.00
_cell.angle_gamma   90.00
#
_symmetry.space_group_name_H-M   'P 1'
#
loop_
_entity.id
_entity.type
_entity.pdbx_description
1 polymer ?
#
loop_
_entity_poly.entity_id
_entity_poly.type
_entity_poly.pdbx_seq_one_letter_code
_entity_poly.pdbx_strand_id
1 'polypeptide(L)'
;MRPPPLLERRKEERYLAPGMVVHCNGEPCAVIDVSRSAVRFVRSQGLLLSREMHELVLELPCTAGVVSYPVRGRIIRSTQLCVVMGYDPPTEDWEQQIKALDTAELTALTDF
;
A
#
# COMPACT_ATOMS: atom_id res chain seq x y z
N MET A 1 -28.27 -30.81 -3.33
CA MET A 1 -27.80 -29.59 -4.04
C MET A 1 -26.43 -29.22 -3.49
N ARG A 2 -25.40 -29.10 -4.35
CA ARG A 2 -24.07 -28.64 -3.94
C ARG A 2 -24.10 -27.11 -3.85
N PRO A 3 -23.62 -26.48 -2.77
CA PRO A 3 -23.49 -25.02 -2.75
C PRO A 3 -22.56 -24.58 -3.88
N PRO A 4 -22.85 -23.44 -4.54
CA PRO A 4 -21.98 -22.93 -5.59
C PRO A 4 -20.57 -22.69 -5.01
N PRO A 5 -19.50 -22.99 -5.77
CA PRO A 5 -18.14 -22.70 -5.31
C PRO A 5 -18.05 -21.20 -5.03
N LEU A 6 -17.60 -20.86 -3.82
CA LEU A 6 -17.25 -19.49 -3.49
C LEU A 6 -16.24 -19.03 -4.54
N LEU A 7 -16.52 -17.93 -5.24
CA LEU A 7 -15.55 -17.24 -6.09
C LEU A 7 -14.28 -17.04 -5.26
N GLU A 8 -13.25 -17.85 -5.52
CA GLU A 8 -11.93 -17.65 -4.92
C GLU A 8 -11.47 -16.27 -5.41
N ARG A 9 -11.58 -15.26 -4.54
CA ARG A 9 -10.97 -13.97 -4.77
C ARG A 9 -9.48 -14.26 -4.95
N ARG A 10 -8.95 -14.12 -6.17
CA ARG A 10 -7.50 -14.16 -6.41
C ARG A 10 -6.86 -13.25 -5.38
N LYS A 11 -6.02 -13.82 -4.52
CA LYS A 11 -5.24 -13.04 -3.57
C LYS A 11 -4.30 -12.20 -4.42
N GLU A 12 -4.54 -10.89 -4.44
CA GLU A 12 -3.65 -9.93 -5.07
C GLU A 12 -2.26 -10.04 -4.43
N GLU A 13 -1.22 -10.01 -5.26
CA GLU A 13 0.17 -10.08 -4.78
C GLU A 13 0.50 -8.81 -3.96
N ARG A 14 1.26 -8.98 -2.88
CA ARG A 14 1.70 -7.89 -2.01
C ARG A 14 3.21 -7.83 -2.05
N TYR A 15 3.73 -6.63 -2.23
CA TYR A 15 5.14 -6.34 -2.34
C TYR A 15 5.60 -5.62 -1.07
N LEU A 16 6.80 -5.92 -0.60
CA LEU A 16 7.41 -5.09 0.41
C LEU A 16 7.78 -3.77 -0.27
N ALA A 17 7.53 -2.66 0.41
CA ALA A 17 7.87 -1.34 -0.13
C ALA A 17 8.75 -0.57 0.86
N PRO A 18 10.03 -0.97 1.00
CA PRO A 18 10.97 -0.29 1.88
C PRO A 18 11.11 1.19 1.51
N GLY A 19 11.14 2.06 2.52
CA GLY A 19 11.24 3.51 2.33
C GLY A 19 9.97 4.18 1.79
N MET A 20 8.93 3.43 1.42
CA MET A 20 7.65 4.00 1.02
C MET A 20 6.92 4.59 2.22
N VAL A 21 6.37 5.78 2.04
CA VAL A 21 5.58 6.49 3.06
C VAL A 21 4.19 6.74 2.52
N VAL A 22 3.18 6.62 3.37
CA VAL A 22 1.83 7.10 3.08
C VAL A 22 1.50 8.24 4.00
N HIS A 23 1.09 9.37 3.44
CA HIS A 23 0.55 10.48 4.21
C HIS A 23 -0.96 10.34 4.27
N CYS A 24 -1.51 10.20 5.48
CA CYS A 24 -2.95 10.15 5.70
C CYS A 24 -3.35 11.38 6.50
N ASN A 25 -4.19 12.25 5.93
CA ASN A 25 -4.53 13.56 6.52
C ASN A 25 -3.29 14.40 6.89
N GLY A 26 -2.21 14.30 6.10
CA GLY A 26 -0.95 15.01 6.33
C GLY A 26 0.01 14.36 7.33
N GLU A 27 -0.36 13.25 7.98
CA GLU A 27 0.56 12.53 8.86
C GLU A 27 1.33 11.43 8.10
N PRO A 28 2.67 11.42 8.13
CA PRO A 28 3.46 10.39 7.49
C PRO A 28 3.39 9.07 8.27
N CYS A 29 3.08 7.99 7.56
CA CYS A 29 3.04 6.64 8.10
C CYS A 29 3.93 5.71 7.28
N ALA A 30 4.77 4.92 7.95
CA ALA A 30 5.62 3.94 7.28
C ALA A 30 4.80 2.82 6.66
N VAL A 31 5.03 2.54 5.37
CA VAL A 31 4.40 1.43 4.66
C VAL A 31 5.10 0.13 5.02
N ILE A 32 4.31 -0.91 5.28
CA ILE A 32 4.77 -2.27 5.56
C ILE A 32 4.78 -3.07 4.25
N ASP A 33 3.68 -3.01 3.50
CA ASP A 33 3.55 -3.61 2.18
C ASP A 33 2.42 -2.95 1.38
N VAL A 34 2.45 -3.18 0.08
CA VAL A 34 1.54 -2.56 -0.88
C VAL A 34 1.16 -3.56 -1.97
N SER A 35 -0.07 -3.48 -2.46
CA SER A 35 -0.54 -4.19 -3.64
C SER A 35 -1.03 -3.18 -4.68
N ARG A 36 -1.50 -3.67 -5.82
CA ARG A 36 -2.09 -2.79 -6.83
C ARG A 36 -3.25 -1.96 -6.25
N SER A 37 -4.08 -2.52 -5.38
CA SER A 37 -5.30 -1.85 -4.87
C SER A 37 -5.34 -1.56 -3.37
N ALA A 38 -4.28 -1.85 -2.61
CA ALA A 38 -4.28 -1.60 -1.16
C ALA A 38 -2.88 -1.40 -0.57
N VAL A 39 -2.79 -0.54 0.45
CA VAL A 39 -1.55 -0.28 1.22
C VAL A 39 -1.77 -0.68 2.67
N ARG A 40 -0.78 -1.36 3.26
CA ARG A 40 -0.72 -1.63 4.69
C ARG A 40 0.39 -0.80 5.31
N PHE A 41 0.06 -0.02 6.33
CA PHE A 41 1.00 0.90 6.96
C PHE A 41 0.84 0.91 8.49
N VAL A 42 1.86 1.41 9.18
CA VAL A 42 1.85 1.57 10.64
C VAL A 42 0.82 2.63 11.03
N ARG A 43 -0.05 2.29 11.97
CA ARG A 43 -1.12 3.17 12.42
C ARG A 43 -0.53 4.38 13.17
N SER A 44 -0.84 5.60 12.72
CA SER A 44 -0.58 6.81 13.52
C SER A 44 -1.57 6.93 14.68
N GLN A 45 -1.16 7.57 15.78
CA GLN A 45 -2.02 7.73 16.96
C GLN A 45 -3.23 8.62 16.67
N GLY A 46 -3.09 9.60 15.77
CA GLY A 46 -4.14 10.55 15.39
C GLY A 46 -5.12 10.03 14.34
N LEU A 47 -4.87 8.87 13.73
CA LEU A 47 -5.69 8.39 12.62
C LEU A 47 -7.11 8.00 13.07
N LEU A 48 -8.09 8.72 12.52
CA LEU A 48 -9.52 8.40 12.65
C LEU A 48 -9.85 7.13 11.87
N LEU A 49 -10.29 6.09 12.57
CA LEU A 49 -10.68 4.81 11.98
C LEU A 49 -12.10 4.83 11.39
N SER A 50 -12.39 5.80 10.52
CA SER A 50 -13.67 5.87 9.81
C SER A 50 -13.60 5.06 8.51
N ARG A 51 -14.75 4.52 8.08
CA ARG A 51 -14.90 3.87 6.75
C ARG A 51 -15.15 4.88 5.63
N GLU A 52 -15.06 6.17 5.93
CA GLU A 52 -15.21 7.23 4.95
C GLU A 52 -14.02 7.23 3.98
N MET A 53 -14.15 8.03 2.92
CA MET A 53 -13.07 8.22 1.96
C MET A 53 -12.03 9.16 2.57
N HIS A 54 -10.77 8.72 2.60
CA HIS A 54 -9.62 9.50 3.03
C HIS A 54 -8.80 9.93 1.82
N GLU A 55 -8.22 11.12 1.90
CA GLU A 55 -7.17 11.54 0.98
C GLU A 55 -5.82 11.01 1.47
N LEU A 56 -5.08 10.39 0.56
CA LEU A 56 -3.78 9.81 0.81
C LEU A 56 -2.78 10.39 -0.19
N VAL A 57 -1.52 10.48 0.24
CA VAL A 57 -0.40 10.65 -0.68
C VAL A 57 0.55 9.48 -0.50
N LEU A 58 0.74 8.69 -1.56
CA LEU A 58 1.71 7.60 -1.59
C LEU A 58 3.05 8.15 -2.10
N GLU A 59 4.08 8.12 -1.27
CA GLU A 59 5.43 8.54 -1.62
C GLU A 59 6.29 7.31 -1.88
N LEU A 60 6.69 7.16 -3.14
CA LEU A 60 7.51 6.06 -3.62
C LEU A 60 8.95 6.56 -3.83
N PRO A 61 9.95 6.02 -3.12
CA PRO A 61 11.34 6.34 -3.42
C PRO A 61 11.74 5.71 -4.75
N CYS A 62 12.49 6.45 -5.55
CA CYS A 62 13.06 6.00 -6.81
C CYS A 62 14.48 6.55 -6.98
N THR A 63 15.19 6.10 -8.01
CA THR A 63 16.58 6.52 -8.26
C THR A 63 16.73 8.03 -8.48
N ALA A 64 15.67 8.71 -8.93
CA ALA A 64 15.67 10.15 -9.19
C ALA A 64 15.14 11.00 -8.00
N GLY A 65 14.76 10.38 -6.88
CA GLY A 65 14.20 11.07 -5.71
C GLY A 65 12.94 10.40 -5.17
N VAL A 66 11.94 11.19 -4.81
CA VAL A 66 10.64 10.70 -4.32
C VAL A 66 9.55 11.11 -5.29
N VAL A 67 8.68 10.17 -5.65
CA VAL A 67 7.50 10.42 -6.48
C VAL A 67 6.25 10.30 -5.61
N SER A 68 5.40 11.34 -5.64
CA SER A 68 4.19 11.41 -4.83
C SER A 68 2.95 11.18 -5.68
N TYR A 69 2.08 10.27 -5.24
CA TYR A 69 0.81 9.95 -5.89
C TYR A 69 -0.36 10.28 -4.97
N PRO A 70 -1.17 11.31 -5.28
CA PRO A 70 -2.41 11.56 -4.57
C PRO A 70 -3.42 10.46 -4.92
N VAL A 71 -3.95 9.77 -3.92
CA VAL A 71 -4.99 8.75 -4.09
C VAL A 71 -6.10 8.95 -3.07
N ARG A 72 -7.26 8.37 -3.34
CA ARG A 72 -8.38 8.34 -2.41
C ARG A 72 -8.62 6.90 -2.00
N GLY A 73 -8.78 6.68 -0.70
CA GLY A 73 -8.91 5.33 -0.17
C GLY A 73 -9.85 5.19 1.01
N ARG A 74 -10.21 3.96 1.34
CA ARG A 74 -11.05 3.62 2.49
C ARG A 74 -10.39 2.55 3.33
N ILE A 75 -10.56 2.67 4.65
CA ILE A 75 -10.06 1.65 5.58
C ILE A 75 -10.82 0.35 5.35
N ILE A 76 -10.10 -0.69 4.91
CA ILE A 76 -10.62 -2.04 4.74
C ILE A 76 -10.50 -2.82 6.06
N ARG A 77 -9.36 -2.65 6.75
CA ARG A 77 -9.04 -3.35 7.99
C ARG A 77 -8.14 -2.48 8.85
N SER A 78 -8.29 -2.58 10.16
CA SER A 78 -7.38 -1.94 11.12
C SER A 78 -7.08 -2.89 12.28
N THR A 79 -5.92 -2.69 12.88
CA THR A 79 -5.50 -3.31 14.14
C THR A 79 -4.98 -2.20 15.06
N GLN A 80 -4.41 -2.59 16.21
CA GLN A 80 -3.73 -1.66 17.10
C GLN A 80 -2.46 -1.06 16.46
N LEU A 81 -1.78 -1.81 15.59
CA LEU A 81 -0.46 -1.44 15.08
C LEU A 81 -0.46 -1.02 13.61
N CYS A 82 -1.43 -1.48 12.82
CA CYS A 82 -1.46 -1.23 11.39
C CYS A 82 -2.86 -1.00 10.83
N VAL A 83 -2.91 -0.30 9.71
CA VAL A 83 -4.12 -0.04 8.93
C VAL A 83 -3.90 -0.55 7.52
N VAL A 84 -4.94 -1.14 6.94
CA VAL A 84 -5.02 -1.50 5.53
C VAL A 84 -6.03 -0.58 4.87
N MET A 85 -5.57 0.25 3.95
CA MET A 85 -6.41 1.12 3.15
C MET A 85 -6.48 0.62 1.72
N GLY A 86 -7.69 0.43 1.21
CA GLY A 86 -7.92 0.18 -0.21
C GLY A 86 -8.02 1.48 -0.97
N TYR A 87 -7.51 1.52 -2.19
CA TYR A 87 -7.53 2.68 -3.07
C TYR A 87 -7.65 2.25 -4.54
N ASP A 88 -7.98 3.21 -5.39
CA ASP A 88 -7.87 3.05 -6.84
C ASP A 88 -6.41 3.32 -7.26
N PRO A 89 -5.79 2.44 -8.07
CA PRO A 89 -4.39 2.59 -8.47
C PRO A 89 -4.16 3.96 -9.15
N PRO A 90 -3.10 4.71 -8.79
CA PRO A 90 -2.86 6.04 -9.33
C PRO A 90 -2.49 6.05 -10.82
N THR A 91 -1.94 4.94 -11.32
CA THR A 91 -1.49 4.78 -12.70
C THR A 91 -1.76 3.34 -13.19
N GLU A 92 -1.77 3.13 -14.51
CA GLU A 92 -1.97 1.80 -15.10
C GLU A 92 -0.83 0.83 -14.74
N ASP A 93 0.40 1.35 -14.72
CA ASP A 93 1.64 0.60 -14.45
C ASP A 93 2.01 0.56 -12.95
N TRP A 94 1.12 1.02 -12.06
CA TRP A 94 1.38 1.12 -10.63
C TRP A 94 1.96 -0.16 -10.02
N GLU A 95 1.40 -1.31 -10.39
CA GLU A 95 1.85 -2.62 -9.91
C GLU A 95 3.29 -2.95 -10.34
N GLN A 96 3.69 -2.53 -11.55
CA GLN A 96 5.05 -2.74 -12.04
C GLN A 96 6.05 -1.84 -11.28
N GLN A 97 5.63 -0.62 -10.93
CA GLN A 97 6.45 0.33 -10.18
C GLN A 97 6.73 -0.16 -8.75
N ILE A 98 5.70 -0.64 -8.02
CA ILE A 98 5.88 -1.22 -6.68
C ILE A 98 6.71 -2.51 -6.72
N LYS A 99 6.57 -3.32 -7.76
CA LYS A 99 7.35 -4.55 -7.94
C LYS A 99 8.83 -4.26 -8.20
N ALA A 100 9.13 -3.22 -8.96
CA ALA A 100 10.51 -2.79 -9.21
C ALA A 100 11.21 -2.36 -7.91
N LEU A 101 10.49 -1.70 -6.99
CA LEU A 101 11.00 -1.32 -5.67
C LEU A 101 11.38 -2.55 -4.82
N ASP A 102 10.48 -3.52 -4.73
CA ASP A 102 10.69 -4.78 -3.99
C ASP A 102 11.89 -5.57 -4.55
N THR A 103 12.02 -5.61 -5.87
CA THR A 103 13.14 -6.30 -6.56
C THR A 103 14.48 -5.61 -6.31
N ALA A 104 14.52 -4.28 -6.32
CA ALA A 104 15.75 -3.51 -6.11
C ALA A 104 16.34 -3.75 -4.70
N GLU A 105 15.49 -3.77 -3.68
CA GLU A 105 15.88 -4.06 -2.30
C GLU A 105 16.35 -5.51 -2.12
N LEU A 106 15.63 -6.48 -2.70
CA LEU A 106 16.05 -7.88 -2.68
C LEU A 106 17.42 -8.06 -3.34
N THR A 107 17.69 -7.36 -4.44
CA THR A 107 19.00 -7.39 -5.13
C THR A 107 20.10 -6.78 -4.26
N ALA A 108 19.83 -5.64 -3.63
CA ALA A 108 20.78 -4.97 -2.73
C ALA A 108 21.17 -5.83 -1.51
N LEU A 109 20.28 -6.71 -1.04
CA LEU A 109 20.54 -7.62 0.08
C LEU A 109 21.34 -8.88 -0.34
N THR A 110 21.34 -9.26 -1.62
CA THR A 110 22.02 -10.46 -2.11
C THR A 110 23.45 -10.23 -2.60
N ASP A 111 23.87 -8.98 -2.78
CA ASP A 111 25.21 -8.62 -3.26
C ASP A 111 26.27 -8.53 -2.11
N PHE A 112 25.95 -9.00 -0.91
CA PHE A 112 26.83 -9.11 0.25
C PHE A 112 27.26 -10.56 0.52
#